data_AF-A0A3L6T532-F1
#
_entry.id   AF-A0A3L6T532-F1
#
_cell.length_a   1.000
_cell.length_b   1.000
_cell.length_c   1.000
_cell.angle_alpha   90.00
_cell.angle_beta   90.00
_cell.angle_gamma   90.00
#
_symmetry.space_group_name_H-M   'P 1'
#
loop_
_entity.id
_entity.type
_entity.pdbx_description
1 polymer ?
#
loop_
_entity_poly.entity_id
_entity_poly.type
_entity_poly.pdbx_seq_one_letter_code
_entity_poly.pdbx_strand_id
1 'polypeptide(L)'
;MQQIKNMLEEKDVIQKELEDFKTTAQAIVEMVEFPAEGDAGELSLLEKPRATPQKVASYISEATRMYIAQALALVKPYWPKAKLQSLTEGMAVNCSVEQFTKFREEVEPLADKIAESLEQDG
;
A
#
# COMPACT_ATOMS: atom_id res chain seq x y z
N MET A 1 -43.02 25.88 -14.00
CA MET A 1 -43.33 24.47 -13.64
C MET A 1 -42.23 23.52 -14.12
N GLN A 2 -41.84 23.53 -15.40
CA GLN A 2 -40.82 22.60 -15.92
C GLN A 2 -39.44 22.74 -15.24
N GLN A 3 -38.95 23.96 -14.99
CA GLN A 3 -37.68 24.18 -14.28
C GLN A 3 -37.67 23.60 -12.86
N ILE A 4 -38.77 23.78 -12.10
CA ILE A 4 -38.88 23.26 -10.74
C ILE A 4 -38.84 21.73 -10.74
N LYS A 5 -39.49 21.10 -11.72
CA LYS A 5 -39.48 19.64 -11.89
C LYS A 5 -38.07 19.13 -12.20
N ASN A 6 -37.37 19.76 -13.14
CA ASN A 6 -36.00 19.38 -13.50
C ASN A 6 -35.04 19.52 -12.30
N MET A 7 -35.15 20.59 -11.50
CA MET A 7 -34.31 20.78 -10.31
C MET A 7 -34.60 19.73 -9.23
N LEU A 8 -35.84 19.25 -9.10
CA LEU A 8 -36.21 18.19 -8.17
C LEU A 8 -35.58 16.85 -8.58
N GLU A 9 -35.66 16.52 -9.87
CA GLU A 9 -35.05 15.32 -10.43
C GLU A 9 -33.51 15.35 -10.27
N GLU A 10 -32.87 16.50 -10.53
CA GLU A 10 -31.43 16.68 -10.34
C GLU A 10 -31.01 16.58 -8.87
N LYS A 11 -31.80 17.16 -7.95
CA LYS A 11 -31.56 17.05 -6.51
C LYS A 11 -31.63 15.60 -6.03
N ASP A 12 -32.60 14.83 -6.52
CA ASP A 12 -32.77 13.42 -6.15
C ASP A 12 -31.62 12.56 -6.70
N VAL A 13 -31.14 12.86 -7.91
CA VAL A 13 -29.93 12.22 -8.48
C VAL A 13 -28.70 12.52 -7.64
N ILE A 14 -28.46 13.79 -7.30
CA ILE A 14 -27.30 14.20 -6.48
C ILE A 14 -27.35 13.56 -5.08
N GLN A 15 -28.53 13.48 -4.46
CA GLN A 15 -28.67 12.82 -3.16
C GLN A 15 -28.31 11.34 -3.23
N LYS A 16 -28.75 10.65 -4.30
CA LYS A 16 -28.40 9.25 -4.51
C LYS A 16 -26.90 9.06 -4.70
N GLU A 17 -26.28 9.85 -5.57
CA GLU A 17 -24.82 9.78 -5.81
C GLU A 17 -24.02 10.08 -4.53
N LEU A 18 -24.50 11.01 -3.70
CA LEU A 18 -23.86 11.34 -2.42
C LEU A 18 -23.90 10.17 -1.43
N GLU A 19 -25.03 9.48 -1.31
CA GLU A 19 -25.15 8.30 -0.45
C GLU A 19 -24.31 7.13 -0.96
N ASP A 20 -24.27 6.90 -2.28
CA ASP A 20 -23.41 5.89 -2.90
C ASP A 20 -21.92 6.19 -2.64
N PHE A 21 -21.50 7.45 -2.79
CA PHE A 21 -20.14 7.90 -2.49
C PHE A 21 -19.80 7.71 -1.01
N LYS A 22 -20.70 8.09 -0.11
CA LYS A 22 -20.50 7.96 1.34
C LYS A 22 -20.36 6.51 1.77
N THR A 23 -21.20 5.63 1.23
CA THR A 23 -21.14 4.18 1.49
C THR A 23 -19.81 3.60 1.01
N THR A 24 -19.38 3.97 -0.20
CA THR A 24 -18.09 3.51 -0.77
C THR A 24 -16.90 4.02 0.05
N ALA A 25 -16.92 5.30 0.46
CA ALA A 25 -15.87 5.89 1.28
C ALA A 25 -15.78 5.23 2.66
N GLN A 26 -16.92 4.86 3.27
CA GLN A 26 -16.95 4.13 4.54
C GLN A 26 -16.36 2.73 4.40
N ALA A 27 -16.69 1.99 3.35
CA ALA A 27 -16.10 0.67 3.10
C ALA A 27 -14.57 0.73 2.97
N ILE A 28 -14.04 1.75 2.28
CA ILE A 28 -12.58 1.97 2.18
C ILE A 28 -11.96 2.28 3.54
N VAL A 29 -12.65 3.05 4.37
CA VAL A 29 -12.20 3.37 5.73
C VAL A 29 -12.20 2.13 6.63
N GLU A 30 -13.16 1.22 6.48
CA GLU A 30 -13.22 -0.04 7.25
C GLU A 30 -12.17 -1.06 6.80
N MET A 31 -11.84 -1.10 5.51
CA MET A 31 -10.79 -1.97 4.98
C MET A 31 -9.38 -1.60 5.47
N VAL A 32 -9.20 -0.37 5.95
CA VAL A 32 -7.94 0.12 6.51
C VAL A 32 -8.10 0.17 8.02
N GLU A 33 -7.53 -0.78 8.76
CA GLU A 33 -7.45 -0.70 10.22
C GLU A 33 -6.64 0.56 10.59
N PHE A 34 -7.34 1.66 10.84
CA PHE A 34 -6.72 2.82 11.44
C PHE A 34 -6.42 2.45 12.89
N PRO A 35 -5.15 2.45 13.34
CA PRO A 35 -4.90 2.38 14.76
C PRO A 35 -5.62 3.56 15.41
N ALA A 36 -6.31 3.29 16.51
CA ALA A 36 -6.97 4.29 17.33
C ALA A 36 -5.91 5.12 18.08
N GLU A 37 -4.99 5.76 17.34
CA GLU A 37 -3.97 6.59 17.93
C GLU A 37 -4.48 8.02 18.09
N GLY A 38 -4.82 8.31 19.34
CA GLY A 38 -4.53 9.57 20.01
C GLY A 38 -5.27 10.80 19.50
N ASP A 39 -6.32 11.19 20.24
CA ASP A 39 -6.85 12.55 20.38
C ASP A 39 -6.80 13.46 19.14
N ALA A 40 -7.19 12.92 17.98
CA ALA A 40 -7.56 13.70 16.82
C ALA A 40 -9.09 13.68 16.78
N GLY A 41 -9.71 14.75 17.28
CA GLY A 41 -11.15 14.94 17.32
C GLY A 41 -11.82 14.42 16.04
N GLU A 42 -12.91 13.68 16.22
CA GLU A 42 -13.63 12.91 15.19
C GLU A 42 -13.55 13.57 13.80
N LEU A 43 -12.56 13.16 13.00
CA LEU A 43 -12.45 13.62 11.62
C LEU A 43 -13.76 13.28 10.90
N SER A 44 -14.33 14.26 10.21
CA SER A 44 -15.55 14.07 9.45
C SER A 44 -15.37 12.95 8.42
N LEU A 45 -16.47 12.33 7.98
CA LEU A 45 -16.44 11.28 6.96
C LEU A 45 -15.78 11.71 5.64
N LEU A 46 -15.58 13.01 5.41
CA LEU A 46 -14.88 13.55 4.24
C LEU A 46 -13.36 13.66 4.45
N GLU A 47 -12.93 13.81 5.71
CA GLU A 47 -11.52 13.95 6.09
C GLU A 47 -10.83 12.61 6.25
N LYS A 48 -11.56 11.57 6.70
CA LYS A 48 -11.03 10.20 6.79
C LYS A 48 -10.51 9.70 5.43
N PRO A 49 -11.27 9.73 4.32
CA PRO A 49 -10.81 9.32 2.98
C PRO A 49 -9.66 10.15 2.45
N ARG A 50 -9.49 11.40 2.90
CA ARG A 50 -8.37 12.26 2.50
C ARG A 50 -7.09 11.89 3.26
N ALA A 51 -7.21 11.46 4.51
CA ALA A 51 -6.11 10.95 5.32
C ALA A 51 -5.77 9.47 5.00
N THR A 52 -6.71 8.70 4.46
CA THR A 52 -6.52 7.26 4.13
C THR A 52 -5.34 7.01 3.19
N PRO A 53 -5.15 7.72 2.06
CA PRO A 53 -4.04 7.44 1.15
C PRO A 53 -2.67 7.69 1.78
N GLN A 54 -2.56 8.72 2.63
CA GLN A 54 -1.31 9.02 3.33
C GLN A 54 -0.97 7.96 4.36
N LYS A 55 -1.96 7.51 5.15
CA LYS A 55 -1.78 6.44 6.14
C LYS A 55 -1.51 5.08 5.49
N VAL A 56 -2.15 4.79 4.36
CA VAL A 56 -1.85 3.60 3.55
C VAL A 56 -0.44 3.67 2.99
N ALA A 57 -0.02 4.82 2.45
CA ALA A 57 1.33 5.01 1.95
C ALA A 57 2.39 4.87 3.04
N SER A 58 2.13 5.39 4.25
CA SER A 58 3.04 5.20 5.39
C SER A 58 3.13 3.75 5.82
N TYR A 59 1.99 3.05 5.92
CA TYR A 59 1.96 1.62 6.25
C TYR A 59 2.72 0.78 5.23
N ILE A 60 2.48 1.01 3.93
CA ILE A 60 3.22 0.33 2.85
C ILE A 60 4.72 0.63 2.96
N SER A 61 5.11 1.88 3.24
CA SER A 61 6.52 2.25 3.39
C SER A 61 7.19 1.52 4.56
N GLU A 62 6.49 1.42 5.69
CA GLU A 62 6.98 0.74 6.89
C GLU A 62 7.09 -0.78 6.66
N ALA A 63 6.04 -1.39 6.12
CA ALA A 63 6.05 -2.80 5.74
C ALA A 63 7.19 -3.10 4.75
N THR A 64 7.40 -2.24 3.74
CA THR A 64 8.49 -2.39 2.77
C THR A 64 9.86 -2.37 3.44
N ARG A 65 10.09 -1.43 4.38
CA ARG A 65 11.37 -1.37 5.13
C ARG A 65 11.59 -2.63 5.96
N MET A 66 10.54 -3.12 6.62
CA MET A 66 10.58 -4.36 7.40
C MET A 66 10.95 -5.56 6.53
N TYR A 67 10.26 -5.75 5.39
CA TYR A 67 10.55 -6.86 4.48
C TYR A 67 11.96 -6.78 3.87
N ILE A 68 12.43 -5.59 3.51
CA ILE A 68 13.82 -5.41 3.03
C ILE A 68 14.82 -5.81 4.12
N ALA A 69 14.62 -5.38 5.37
CA ALA A 69 15.49 -5.73 6.48
C ALA A 69 15.51 -7.25 6.72
N GLN A 70 14.35 -7.90 6.69
CA GLN A 70 14.21 -9.35 6.84
C GLN A 70 14.94 -10.10 5.72
N ALA A 71 14.73 -9.70 4.46
CA ALA A 71 15.40 -10.31 3.32
C ALA A 71 16.93 -10.17 3.40
N LEU A 72 17.43 -8.98 3.77
CA LEU A 72 18.88 -8.77 3.95
C LEU A 72 19.45 -9.59 5.11
N ALA A 73 18.70 -9.76 6.20
CA ALA A 73 19.09 -10.60 7.33
C ALA A 73 19.21 -12.08 6.93
N LEU A 74 18.31 -12.59 6.08
CA LEU A 74 18.37 -13.95 5.54
C LEU A 74 19.60 -14.16 4.63
N VAL A 75 19.93 -13.16 3.81
CA VAL A 75 21.03 -13.21 2.83
C VAL A 75 22.41 -13.09 3.53
N LYS A 76 22.51 -12.34 4.63
CA LYS A 76 23.78 -11.98 5.27
C LYS A 76 24.65 -13.17 5.71
N PRO A 77 24.12 -14.26 6.30
CA PRO A 77 24.91 -15.44 6.67
C PRO A 77 25.56 -16.15 5.47
N TYR A 78 24.90 -16.16 4.31
CA TYR A 78 25.39 -16.83 3.10
C TYR A 78 26.47 -15.99 2.39
N TRP A 79 26.38 -14.66 2.45
CA TRP A 79 27.37 -13.75 1.88
C TRP A 79 27.88 -12.73 2.91
N PRO A 80 28.67 -13.17 3.90
CA PRO A 80 29.11 -12.31 5.00
C PRO A 80 29.98 -11.13 4.52
N LYS A 81 30.73 -11.34 3.43
CA LYS A 81 31.61 -10.34 2.82
C LYS A 81 30.91 -9.44 1.78
N ALA A 82 29.62 -9.66 1.49
CA ALA A 82 28.90 -8.82 0.56
C ALA A 82 28.83 -7.37 1.07
N LYS A 83 29.11 -6.42 0.18
CA LYS A 83 28.99 -4.99 0.45
C LYS A 83 27.53 -4.54 0.30
N LEU A 84 26.66 -4.96 1.23
CA LEU A 84 25.22 -4.64 1.17
C LEU A 84 24.93 -3.13 1.15
N GLN A 85 25.88 -2.30 1.62
CA GLN A 85 25.78 -0.84 1.51
C GLN A 85 25.63 -0.35 0.07
N SER A 86 26.18 -1.02 -0.94
CA SER A 86 26.01 -0.58 -2.33
C SER A 86 24.55 -0.67 -2.80
N LEU A 87 23.69 -1.43 -2.11
CA LEU A 87 22.26 -1.52 -2.45
C LEU A 87 21.52 -0.20 -2.17
N THR A 88 22.06 0.70 -1.33
CA THR A 88 21.44 2.01 -1.09
C THR A 88 21.51 2.93 -2.32
N GLU A 89 22.43 2.65 -3.24
CA GLU A 89 22.57 3.36 -4.51
C GLU A 89 21.59 2.82 -5.58
N GLY A 90 20.84 1.76 -5.25
CA GLY A 90 19.86 1.14 -6.12
C GLY A 90 20.48 0.07 -7.02
N MET A 91 20.05 0.06 -8.29
CA MET A 91 20.53 -0.90 -9.28
C MET A 91 22.02 -0.69 -9.55
N ALA A 92 22.77 -1.78 -9.67
CA ALA A 92 24.19 -1.70 -10.00
C ALA A 92 24.39 -0.95 -11.34
N VAL A 93 25.39 -0.07 -11.42
CA VAL A 93 25.66 0.80 -12.58
C VAL A 93 25.83 0.02 -13.89
N ASN A 94 26.27 -1.23 -13.80
CA ASN A 94 26.49 -2.13 -14.93
C ASN A 94 25.31 -3.07 -15.22
N CYS A 95 24.19 -2.92 -14.53
CA CYS A 95 22.98 -3.71 -14.74
C CYS A 95 21.98 -2.86 -15.52
N SER A 96 21.57 -3.35 -16.70
CA SER A 96 20.47 -2.73 -17.44
C SER A 96 19.12 -3.13 -16.83
N VAL A 97 18.05 -2.40 -17.18
CA VAL A 97 16.69 -2.72 -16.73
C VAL A 97 16.26 -4.10 -17.21
N GLU A 98 16.66 -4.51 -18.41
CA GLU A 98 16.38 -5.83 -18.97
C GLU A 98 17.12 -6.93 -18.21
N GLN A 99 18.39 -6.70 -17.85
CA GLN A 99 19.16 -7.63 -17.02
C GLN A 99 18.53 -7.76 -15.63
N PHE A 100 18.15 -6.64 -15.01
CA PHE A 100 17.47 -6.64 -13.72
C PHE A 100 16.14 -7.40 -13.78
N THR A 101 15.36 -7.18 -14.84
CA THR A 101 14.08 -7.88 -15.05
C THR A 101 14.30 -9.39 -15.18
N LYS A 102 15.30 -9.81 -15.95
CA LYS A 102 15.67 -11.22 -16.05
C LYS A 102 16.08 -11.83 -14.70
N PHE A 103 16.92 -11.12 -13.94
CA PHE A 103 17.30 -11.58 -12.60
C PHE A 103 16.09 -11.67 -11.66
N ARG A 104 15.14 -10.73 -11.77
CA ARG A 104 13.89 -10.77 -10.99
C ARG A 104 13.09 -12.03 -11.31
N GLU A 105 12.89 -12.34 -12.59
CA GLU A 105 12.17 -13.55 -13.03
C GLU A 105 12.89 -14.83 -12.58
N GLU A 106 14.22 -14.85 -12.57
CA GLU A 106 15.00 -15.99 -12.08
C GLU A 106 14.84 -16.21 -10.56
N VAL A 107 14.72 -15.13 -9.77
CA VAL A 107 14.60 -15.23 -8.30
C VAL A 107 13.16 -15.31 -7.80
N GLU A 108 12.17 -14.96 -8.61
CA GLU A 108 10.74 -15.02 -8.27
C GLU A 108 10.30 -16.37 -7.69
N PRO A 109 10.54 -17.53 -8.34
CA PRO A 109 10.14 -18.83 -7.77
C PRO A 109 10.94 -19.22 -6.51
N LEU A 110 12.08 -18.58 -6.25
CA LEU A 110 12.83 -18.75 -5.00
C LEU A 110 12.22 -17.90 -3.89
N ALA A 111 11.79 -16.67 -4.23
CA ALA A 111 11.11 -15.78 -3.30
C ALA A 111 9.81 -16.41 -2.78
N ASP A 112 9.01 -17.02 -3.66
CA ASP A 112 7.78 -17.72 -3.28
C ASP A 112 8.06 -18.84 -2.25
N LYS A 113 9.08 -19.68 -2.52
CA LYS A 113 9.46 -20.77 -1.60
C LYS A 113 9.97 -20.25 -0.25
N ILE A 114 10.71 -19.13 -0.25
CA ILE A 114 11.18 -18.51 0.98
C ILE A 114 9.98 -17.99 1.78
N ALA A 115 9.01 -17.33 1.12
CA ALA A 115 7.80 -16.86 1.76
C ALA A 115 7.00 -18.01 2.38
N GLU A 116 6.75 -19.09 1.62
CA GLU A 116 6.09 -20.30 2.11
C GLU A 116 6.81 -20.90 3.33
N SER A 117 8.14 -20.93 3.34
CA SER A 117 8.91 -21.47 4.45
C SER A 117 8.80 -20.59 5.71
N LEU A 118 8.81 -19.27 5.55
CA LEU A 118 8.68 -18.33 6.66
C LEU A 118 7.26 -18.36 7.29
N GLU A 119 6.24 -18.63 6.48
CA GLU A 119 4.86 -18.78 6.96
C GLU A 119 4.63 -20.10 7.74
N GLN A 120 5.47 -21.12 7.50
CA GLN A 120 5.37 -22.42 8.19
C GLN A 120 6.09 -22.45 9.54
N ASP A 121 7.07 -21.57 9.75
CA ASP A 121 7.90 -21.49 10.95
C ASP A 121 7.43 -20.40 11.96
N GLY A 122 6.38 -19.63 11.63
CA GLY A 122 5.78 -18.59 12.46
C GLY A 122 4.46 -19.00 13.12
#